data_AF-A0A1Y6KPN1-F1
#
_entry.id   AF-A0A1Y6KPN1-F1
#
_cell.length_a   1.000
_cell.length_b   1.000
_cell.length_c   1.000
_cell.angle_alpha   90.00
_cell.angle_beta   90.00
_cell.angle_gamma   90.00
#
_symmetry.space_group_name_H-M   'P 1'
#
loop_
_entity.id
_entity.type
_entity.pdbx_description
1 polymer ?
#
loop_
_entity_poly.entity_id
_entity_poly.type
_entity_poly.pdbx_seq_one_letter_code
_entity_poly.pdbx_strand_id
1 'polypeptide(L)'
;MQANRPKWSPVRLHAWAFSPMTVTSRNVTIEARAFATPVNDPEIEEVIDLISGEVQRATTLIASHQYGELVEARVAMREAIKKGQPRHICAICGTPVHLVANMRKRFFFRHKTEDGSCPAVTRSALSEEEIRARKYHGLRESEAHKRIKQLIERSLRADPAFDTETILQEKRWNATDDPQMWRKPDVQASSSEGWFAFEAQLWTTFLDVVVSRRMFYRDVGAHVIWVLATFSEDYRRMTTDDLLFSNNSNVFVVDEETARLSEVSK
;
A
#
# COMPACT_ATOMS: atom_id res chain seq x y z
N MET A 1 35.64 2.32 51.78
CA MET A 1 34.32 2.97 51.65
C MET A 1 33.88 2.84 50.20
N GLN A 2 33.03 1.85 49.90
CA GLN A 2 32.47 1.59 48.57
C GLN A 2 31.14 2.34 48.45
N ALA A 3 30.98 3.16 47.41
CA ALA A 3 29.74 3.89 47.14
C ALA A 3 28.83 3.07 46.21
N ASN A 4 27.58 2.92 46.66
CA ASN A 4 26.46 2.20 46.05
C ASN A 4 26.14 2.67 44.62
N ARG A 5 26.04 1.73 43.68
CA ARG A 5 25.28 1.88 42.43
C ARG A 5 23.88 1.28 42.61
N PRO A 6 22.79 1.95 42.21
CA PRO A 6 21.46 1.34 42.27
C PRO A 6 21.33 0.24 41.20
N LYS A 7 20.94 -0.96 41.64
CA LYS A 7 20.57 -2.10 40.81
C LYS A 7 19.23 -1.81 40.13
N TRP A 8 19.20 -1.86 38.81
CA TRP A 8 17.96 -1.86 38.03
C TRP A 8 17.34 -3.27 38.09
N SER A 9 16.12 -3.35 38.60
CA SER A 9 15.28 -4.55 38.52
C SER A 9 14.47 -4.49 37.22
N PRO A 10 14.48 -5.53 36.37
CA PRO A 10 13.62 -5.56 35.20
C PRO A 10 12.16 -5.76 35.65
N VAL A 11 11.34 -4.73 35.45
CA VAL A 11 9.88 -4.83 35.59
C VAL A 11 9.38 -5.79 34.51
N ARG A 12 8.87 -6.94 34.93
CA ARG A 12 8.18 -7.89 34.06
C ARG A 12 6.90 -7.23 33.54
N LEU A 13 6.92 -6.79 32.28
CA LEU A 13 5.71 -6.50 31.54
C LEU A 13 4.99 -7.83 31.30
N HIS A 14 3.78 -7.96 31.86
CA HIS A 14 2.89 -9.08 31.60
C HIS A 14 2.56 -9.12 30.11
N ALA A 15 3.19 -10.05 29.40
CA ALA A 15 2.77 -10.46 28.07
C ALA A 15 1.36 -11.04 28.18
N TRP A 16 0.40 -10.40 27.51
CA TRP A 16 -0.88 -11.03 27.23
C TRP A 16 -0.60 -12.21 26.31
N ALA A 17 -0.72 -13.42 26.87
CA ALA A 17 -0.53 -14.67 26.16
C ALA A 17 -1.60 -14.81 25.07
N PHE A 18 -1.20 -14.57 23.82
CA PHE A 18 -1.89 -15.16 22.69
C PHE A 18 -1.55 -16.66 22.69
N SER A 19 -2.57 -17.51 22.73
CA SER A 19 -2.43 -18.95 22.49
C SER A 19 -1.59 -19.19 21.23
N PRO A 20 -0.64 -20.15 21.25
CA PRO A 20 0.17 -20.45 20.07
C PRO A 20 -0.70 -21.19 19.06
N MET A 21 -1.40 -20.45 18.20
CA MET A 21 -1.71 -20.97 16.88
C MET A 21 -0.39 -21.07 16.13
N THR A 22 -0.02 -22.28 15.72
CA THR A 22 1.15 -22.54 14.86
C THR A 22 1.02 -21.77 13.55
N VAL A 23 1.53 -20.54 13.52
CA VAL A 23 1.64 -19.74 12.29
C VAL A 23 3.00 -20.05 11.68
N THR A 24 3.00 -21.01 10.75
CA THR A 24 4.08 -21.12 9.76
C THR A 24 4.27 -19.74 9.10
N SER A 25 5.47 -19.17 9.18
CA SER A 25 5.76 -17.84 8.62
C SER A 25 5.59 -17.88 7.09
N ARG A 26 4.43 -17.41 6.62
CA ARG A 26 3.96 -17.46 5.22
C ARG A 26 4.37 -16.25 4.36
N ASN A 27 4.95 -15.20 4.96
CA ASN A 27 5.39 -14.00 4.25
C ASN A 27 6.85 -14.15 3.82
N VAL A 28 7.21 -13.63 2.64
CA VAL A 28 8.59 -13.57 2.16
C VAL A 28 8.95 -12.14 1.77
N THR A 29 10.24 -11.83 1.81
CA THR A 29 10.81 -10.54 1.38
C THR A 29 11.72 -10.81 0.19
N ILE A 30 11.62 -10.00 -0.87
CA ILE A 30 12.36 -10.16 -2.12
C ILE A 30 13.10 -8.85 -2.39
N GLU A 31 14.39 -8.98 -2.70
CA GLU A 31 15.24 -7.85 -3.08
C GLU A 31 14.72 -7.17 -4.35
N ALA A 32 14.78 -5.84 -4.39
CA ALA A 32 14.21 -5.06 -5.50
C ALA A 32 14.81 -5.46 -6.86
N ARG A 33 16.11 -5.77 -6.89
CA ARG A 33 16.87 -6.15 -8.10
C ARG A 33 16.83 -7.64 -8.43
N ALA A 34 16.25 -8.48 -7.56
CA ALA A 34 16.05 -9.88 -7.90
C ALA A 34 14.99 -10.00 -9.01
N PHE A 35 15.11 -10.98 -9.89
CA PHE A 35 14.09 -11.24 -10.89
C PHE A 35 12.77 -11.69 -10.24
N ALA A 36 11.65 -11.19 -10.74
CA ALA A 36 10.35 -11.60 -10.28
C ALA A 36 10.06 -13.05 -10.65
N THR A 37 9.29 -13.73 -9.80
CA THR A 37 8.99 -15.16 -9.99
C THR A 37 7.52 -15.34 -10.34
N PRO A 38 7.16 -15.98 -11.47
CA PRO A 38 5.77 -16.32 -11.76
C PRO A 38 5.30 -17.52 -10.92
N VAL A 39 4.00 -17.75 -10.84
CA VAL A 39 3.47 -19.08 -10.45
C VAL A 39 3.83 -20.12 -11.52
N ASN A 40 3.89 -21.40 -11.13
CA ASN A 40 4.25 -22.46 -12.08
C ASN A 40 3.17 -22.67 -13.15
N ASP A 41 1.90 -22.57 -12.75
CA ASP A 41 0.74 -22.91 -13.56
C ASP A 41 -0.29 -21.79 -13.45
N PRO A 42 -0.16 -20.72 -14.26
CA PRO A 42 -1.10 -19.61 -14.25
C PRO A 42 -2.34 -19.94 -15.08
N GLU A 43 -3.52 -19.63 -14.55
CA GLU A 43 -4.78 -19.75 -15.28
C GLU A 43 -4.80 -18.95 -16.60
N ILE A 44 -4.10 -17.80 -16.64
CA ILE A 44 -3.88 -17.01 -17.86
C ILE A 44 -2.43 -17.26 -18.31
N GLU A 45 -2.27 -18.10 -19.33
CA GLU A 45 -0.96 -18.47 -19.88
C GLU A 45 -0.35 -17.38 -20.77
N GLU A 46 -1.20 -16.66 -21.51
CA GLU A 46 -0.79 -15.67 -22.50
C GLU A 46 -1.58 -14.36 -22.36
N VAL A 47 -0.88 -13.26 -22.55
CA VAL A 47 -1.42 -11.90 -22.56
C VAL A 47 -1.00 -11.19 -23.83
N ILE A 48 -1.81 -10.23 -24.28
CA ILE A 48 -1.47 -9.35 -25.40
C ILE A 48 -1.13 -7.98 -24.81
N ASP A 49 0.04 -7.44 -25.14
CA ASP A 49 0.38 -6.04 -24.87
C ASP A 49 -0.29 -5.18 -25.95
N LEU A 50 -1.19 -4.29 -25.54
CA LEU A 50 -2.01 -3.47 -26.44
C LEU A 50 -1.23 -2.33 -27.12
N ILE A 51 0.01 -2.06 -26.72
CA ILE A 51 0.87 -1.06 -27.35
C ILE A 51 1.65 -1.70 -28.50
N SER A 52 2.27 -2.85 -28.25
CA SER A 52 3.08 -3.56 -29.25
C SER A 52 2.26 -4.50 -30.16
N GLY A 53 1.11 -4.97 -29.69
CA GLY A 53 0.32 -6.01 -30.33
C GLY A 53 0.89 -7.43 -30.15
N GLU A 54 1.98 -7.59 -29.40
CA GLU A 54 2.63 -8.88 -29.20
C GLU A 54 1.87 -9.77 -28.23
N VAL A 55 1.78 -11.06 -28.56
CA VAL A 55 1.34 -12.12 -27.65
C VAL A 55 2.56 -12.56 -26.83
N GLN A 56 2.42 -12.54 -25.51
CA GLN A 56 3.51 -12.86 -24.59
C GLN A 56 3.05 -13.91 -23.57
N ARG A 57 3.89 -14.92 -23.34
CA ARG A 57 3.67 -15.87 -22.25
C ARG A 57 3.79 -15.16 -20.91
N ALA A 58 2.76 -15.29 -20.07
CA ALA A 58 2.66 -14.64 -18.77
C ALA A 58 3.87 -14.94 -17.87
N THR A 59 4.32 -16.20 -17.86
CA THR A 59 5.46 -16.63 -17.04
C THR A 59 6.78 -15.99 -17.51
N THR A 60 7.02 -15.96 -18.81
CA THR A 60 8.20 -15.32 -19.41
C THR A 60 8.20 -13.82 -19.18
N LEU A 61 7.05 -13.16 -19.40
CA LEU A 61 6.89 -11.72 -19.17
C LEU A 61 7.16 -11.34 -17.71
N ILE A 62 6.65 -12.11 -16.75
CA ILE A 62 6.91 -11.87 -15.34
C ILE A 62 8.40 -12.08 -15.02
N ALA A 63 8.99 -13.18 -15.50
CA ALA A 63 10.37 -13.54 -15.18
C ALA A 63 11.42 -12.61 -15.82
N SER A 64 11.05 -11.81 -16.83
CA SER A 64 11.95 -10.86 -17.47
C SER A 64 12.12 -9.54 -16.72
N HIS A 65 11.33 -9.29 -15.68
CA HIS A 65 11.36 -8.04 -14.91
C HIS A 65 12.06 -8.21 -13.56
N GLN A 66 12.72 -7.15 -13.09
CA GLN A 66 13.14 -7.08 -11.69
C GLN A 66 11.90 -6.96 -10.79
N TYR A 67 12.01 -7.47 -9.56
CA TYR A 67 10.91 -7.51 -8.60
C TYR A 67 10.33 -6.12 -8.35
N GLY A 68 11.18 -5.13 -8.05
CA GLY A 68 10.74 -3.76 -7.78
C GLY A 68 9.99 -3.14 -8.96
N GLU A 69 10.55 -3.27 -10.17
CA GLU A 69 9.94 -2.79 -11.42
C GLU A 69 8.58 -3.45 -11.68
N LEU A 70 8.46 -4.76 -11.42
CA LEU A 70 7.21 -5.47 -11.61
C LEU A 70 6.14 -5.08 -10.57
N VAL A 71 6.53 -4.79 -9.32
CA VAL A 71 5.60 -4.26 -8.31
C VAL A 71 5.12 -2.87 -8.69
N GLU A 72 5.99 -2.00 -9.20
CA GLU A 72 5.60 -0.70 -9.73
C GLU A 72 4.64 -0.85 -10.93
N ALA A 73 4.98 -1.70 -11.89
CA ALA A 73 4.14 -2.00 -13.05
C ALA A 73 2.76 -2.54 -12.63
N ARG A 74 2.69 -3.32 -11.55
CA ARG A 74 1.43 -3.82 -10.99
C ARG A 74 0.51 -2.67 -10.52
N VAL A 75 1.06 -1.64 -9.88
CA VAL A 75 0.30 -0.42 -9.50
C VAL A 75 -0.14 0.32 -10.77
N ALA A 76 0.78 0.53 -11.71
CA ALA A 76 0.50 1.22 -12.97
C ALA A 76 -0.60 0.52 -13.80
N MET A 77 -0.58 -0.81 -13.91
CA MET A 77 -1.63 -1.58 -14.58
C MET A 77 -3.01 -1.34 -13.97
N ARG A 78 -3.10 -1.28 -12.63
CA ARG A 78 -4.37 -1.02 -11.93
C ARG A 78 -4.86 0.41 -12.16
N GLU A 79 -3.96 1.40 -12.16
CA GLU A 79 -4.31 2.78 -12.54
C GLU A 79 -4.82 2.85 -13.98
N ALA A 80 -4.12 2.22 -14.91
CA ALA A 80 -4.43 2.24 -16.35
C ALA A 80 -5.82 1.63 -16.62
N ILE A 81 -6.14 0.50 -15.96
CA ILE A 81 -7.48 -0.10 -16.03
C ILE A 81 -8.56 0.83 -15.49
N LYS A 82 -8.33 1.52 -14.36
CA LYS A 82 -9.32 2.48 -13.81
C LYS A 82 -9.55 3.68 -14.74
N LYS A 83 -8.54 4.06 -15.53
CA LYS A 83 -8.64 5.12 -16.56
C LYS A 83 -9.27 4.63 -17.88
N GLY A 84 -9.66 3.36 -17.98
CA GLY A 84 -10.16 2.78 -19.23
C GLY A 84 -9.08 2.58 -20.29
N GLN A 85 -7.80 2.58 -19.90
CA GLN A 85 -6.63 2.47 -20.79
C GLN A 85 -5.79 1.26 -20.39
N PRO A 86 -6.32 0.03 -20.43
CA PRO A 86 -5.57 -1.15 -20.04
C PRO A 86 -4.36 -1.36 -20.95
N ARG A 87 -3.22 -1.80 -20.39
CA ARG A 87 -2.03 -2.13 -21.18
C ARG A 87 -2.02 -3.57 -21.68
N HIS A 88 -2.59 -4.49 -20.89
CA HIS A 88 -2.59 -5.91 -21.21
C HIS A 88 -4.01 -6.48 -21.17
N ILE A 89 -4.29 -7.38 -22.10
CA ILE A 89 -5.54 -8.16 -22.17
C ILE A 89 -5.23 -9.66 -22.20
N CYS A 90 -6.19 -10.48 -21.80
CA CYS A 90 -6.11 -11.93 -21.98
C CYS A 90 -6.08 -12.27 -23.47
N ALA A 91 -5.17 -13.14 -23.89
CA ALA A 91 -5.09 -13.57 -25.29
C ALA A 91 -6.30 -14.40 -25.76
N ILE A 92 -7.08 -14.96 -24.83
CA ILE A 92 -8.25 -15.81 -25.12
C ILE A 92 -9.52 -14.97 -25.30
N CYS A 93 -9.88 -14.17 -24.30
CA CYS A 93 -11.16 -13.47 -24.26
C CYS A 93 -11.05 -11.94 -24.49
N GLY A 94 -9.83 -11.40 -24.60
CA GLY A 94 -9.62 -9.96 -24.77
C GLY A 94 -9.96 -9.10 -23.55
N THR A 95 -10.38 -9.69 -22.42
CA THR A 95 -10.67 -8.95 -21.20
C THR A 95 -9.39 -8.35 -20.61
N PRO A 96 -9.41 -7.09 -20.13
CA PRO A 96 -8.28 -6.49 -19.42
C PRO A 96 -7.79 -7.34 -18.25
N VAL A 97 -6.47 -7.50 -18.15
CA VAL A 97 -5.83 -8.28 -17.09
C VAL A 97 -4.93 -7.42 -16.22
N HIS A 98 -4.75 -7.83 -14.98
CA HIS A 98 -3.88 -7.16 -14.02
C HIS A 98 -3.04 -8.17 -13.25
N LEU A 99 -1.89 -7.71 -12.76
CA LEU A 99 -0.98 -8.54 -12.02
C LEU A 99 -1.40 -8.68 -10.54
N VAL A 100 -1.31 -9.89 -10.01
CA VAL A 100 -1.47 -10.21 -8.59
C VAL A 100 -0.31 -11.08 -8.12
N ALA A 101 -0.14 -11.19 -6.81
CA ALA A 101 0.85 -12.06 -6.20
C ALA A 101 0.22 -12.90 -5.08
N ASN A 102 0.72 -14.13 -4.91
CA ASN A 102 0.38 -14.93 -3.73
C ASN A 102 1.24 -14.52 -2.50
N MET A 103 1.03 -15.16 -1.35
CA MET A 103 1.77 -14.85 -0.12
C MET A 103 3.30 -15.07 -0.22
N ARG A 104 3.73 -15.90 -1.18
CA ARG A 104 5.15 -16.14 -1.49
C ARG A 104 5.68 -15.19 -2.57
N LYS A 105 4.96 -14.11 -2.87
CA LYS A 105 5.32 -13.10 -3.88
C LYS A 105 5.58 -13.69 -5.27
N ARG A 106 4.86 -14.78 -5.60
CA ARG A 106 4.84 -15.32 -6.96
C ARG A 106 3.70 -14.69 -7.74
N PHE A 107 4.00 -14.14 -8.90
CA PHE A 107 3.07 -13.32 -9.68
C PHE A 107 2.30 -14.12 -10.73
N PHE A 108 1.12 -13.61 -11.07
CA PHE A 108 0.27 -14.14 -12.13
C PHE A 108 -0.76 -13.08 -12.54
N PHE A 109 -1.40 -13.27 -13.70
CA PHE A 109 -2.46 -12.40 -14.18
C PHE A 109 -3.83 -12.87 -13.69
N ARG A 110 -4.73 -11.89 -13.51
CA ARG A 110 -6.17 -12.11 -13.32
C ARG A 110 -6.97 -11.19 -14.21
N HIS A 111 -8.14 -11.63 -14.62
CA HIS A 111 -9.11 -10.77 -15.30
C HIS A 111 -9.59 -9.65 -14.39
N LYS A 112 -9.85 -8.48 -14.97
CA LYS A 112 -10.54 -7.39 -14.27
C LYS A 112 -12.00 -7.74 -13.97
N THR A 113 -12.67 -8.39 -14.92
CA THR A 113 -14.06 -8.84 -14.86
C THR A 113 -14.14 -10.28 -15.36
N GLU A 114 -15.01 -11.10 -14.79
CA GLU A 114 -15.28 -12.45 -15.29
C GLU A 114 -16.78 -12.62 -15.41
N ASP A 115 -17.24 -12.89 -16.62
CA ASP A 115 -18.63 -13.18 -16.99
C ASP A 115 -18.82 -14.67 -17.37
N GLY A 116 -17.77 -15.48 -17.25
CA GLY A 116 -17.77 -16.89 -17.64
C GLY A 116 -17.46 -17.14 -19.12
N SER A 117 -17.19 -16.10 -19.92
CA SER A 117 -16.83 -16.24 -21.34
C SER A 117 -15.42 -16.80 -21.58
N CYS A 118 -14.55 -16.75 -20.57
CA CYS A 118 -13.18 -17.23 -20.63
C CYS A 118 -13.04 -18.57 -19.89
N PRO A 119 -12.39 -19.59 -20.48
CA PRO A 119 -12.09 -20.85 -19.78
C PRO A 119 -11.11 -20.65 -18.61
N ALA A 120 -10.28 -19.61 -18.64
CA ALA A 120 -9.39 -19.24 -17.55
C ALA A 120 -10.17 -18.55 -16.42
N VAL A 121 -10.41 -19.28 -15.32
CA VAL A 121 -11.15 -18.77 -14.16
C VAL A 121 -10.18 -18.27 -13.10
N THR A 122 -10.19 -16.97 -12.84
CA THR A 122 -9.18 -16.32 -12.01
C THR A 122 -9.73 -15.62 -10.77
N ARG A 123 -11.06 -15.46 -10.66
CA ARG A 123 -11.70 -14.92 -9.44
C ARG A 123 -11.84 -15.98 -8.34
N SER A 124 -11.64 -15.52 -7.10
CA SER A 124 -11.98 -16.29 -5.90
C SER A 124 -13.47 -16.21 -5.58
N ALA A 125 -13.96 -17.18 -4.80
CA ALA A 125 -15.35 -17.25 -4.34
C ALA A 125 -15.81 -16.03 -3.51
N LEU A 126 -14.89 -15.27 -2.91
CA LEU A 126 -15.20 -14.02 -2.21
C LEU A 126 -14.74 -12.82 -3.02
N SER A 127 -15.61 -11.82 -3.12
CA SER A 127 -15.30 -10.52 -3.71
C SER A 127 -14.41 -9.68 -2.79
N GLU A 128 -13.68 -8.71 -3.36
CA GLU A 128 -12.91 -7.78 -2.54
C GLU A 128 -13.80 -7.02 -1.53
N GLU A 129 -15.03 -6.70 -1.91
CA GLU A 129 -16.01 -6.00 -1.07
C GLU A 129 -16.44 -6.86 0.12
N GLU A 130 -16.68 -8.15 -0.10
CA GLU A 130 -17.02 -9.09 0.98
C GLU A 130 -15.85 -9.28 1.94
N ILE A 131 -14.61 -9.36 1.43
CA ILE A 131 -13.42 -9.45 2.28
C ILE A 131 -13.24 -8.15 3.07
N ARG A 132 -13.46 -6.98 2.46
CA ARG A 132 -13.43 -5.67 3.16
C ARG A 132 -14.49 -5.61 4.24
N ALA A 133 -15.73 -5.97 3.93
CA ALA A 133 -16.82 -6.02 4.91
C ALA A 133 -16.42 -6.93 6.08
N ARG A 134 -15.96 -8.16 5.82
CA ARG A 134 -15.51 -9.07 6.89
C ARG A 134 -14.34 -8.51 7.72
N LYS A 135 -13.42 -7.79 7.09
CA LYS A 135 -12.21 -7.27 7.74
C LYS A 135 -12.46 -6.02 8.57
N TYR A 136 -13.42 -5.18 8.17
CA TYR A 136 -13.59 -3.83 8.72
C TYR A 136 -14.99 -3.52 9.28
N HIS A 137 -15.97 -4.41 9.11
CA HIS A 137 -17.32 -4.20 9.62
C HIS A 137 -17.32 -4.09 11.15
N GLY A 138 -17.68 -2.90 11.65
CA GLY A 138 -17.78 -2.61 13.08
C GLY A 138 -16.47 -2.23 13.78
N LEU A 139 -15.34 -2.12 13.07
CA LEU A 139 -14.09 -1.68 13.69
C LEU A 139 -14.08 -0.16 13.87
N ARG A 140 -14.10 0.29 15.13
CA ARG A 140 -13.71 1.66 15.48
C ARG A 140 -12.24 1.88 15.18
N GLU A 141 -11.88 3.12 14.88
CA GLU A 141 -10.50 3.56 14.77
C GLU A 141 -9.70 3.14 16.02
N SER A 142 -8.55 2.48 15.81
CA SER A 142 -7.67 2.04 16.90
C SER A 142 -6.84 3.19 17.47
N GLU A 143 -6.48 3.12 18.75
CA GLU A 143 -5.57 4.08 19.40
C GLU A 143 -4.22 4.21 18.68
N ALA A 144 -3.70 3.13 18.09
CA ALA A 144 -2.48 3.17 17.30
C ALA A 144 -2.60 4.11 16.07
N HIS A 145 -3.78 4.18 15.46
CA HIS A 145 -4.02 5.02 14.29
C HIS A 145 -4.12 6.49 14.70
N LYS A 146 -4.87 6.78 15.76
CA LYS A 146 -4.94 8.11 16.38
C LYS A 146 -3.56 8.63 16.76
N ARG A 147 -2.74 7.77 17.35
CA ARG A 147 -1.36 8.10 17.74
C ARG A 147 -0.51 8.52 16.54
N ILE A 148 -0.55 7.77 15.44
CA ILE A 148 0.22 8.14 14.23
C ILE A 148 -0.25 9.49 13.68
N LYS A 149 -1.57 9.73 13.61
CA LYS A 149 -2.09 11.04 13.18
C LYS A 149 -1.57 12.19 14.04
N GLN A 150 -1.56 12.00 15.36
CA GLN A 150 -1.01 12.98 16.30
C GLN A 150 0.49 13.21 16.08
N LEU A 151 1.26 12.16 15.81
CA LEU A 151 2.70 12.27 15.53
C LEU A 151 2.98 13.00 14.21
N ILE A 152 2.19 12.72 13.17
CA ILE A 152 2.25 13.46 11.89
C ILE A 152 1.95 14.94 12.14
N GLU A 153 0.83 15.26 12.81
CA GLU A 153 0.44 16.64 13.09
C GLU A 153 1.51 17.39 13.89
N ARG A 154 2.04 16.78 14.95
CA ARG A 154 3.13 17.37 15.76
C ARG A 154 4.36 17.68 14.91
N SER A 155 4.75 16.73 14.05
CA SER A 155 5.90 16.90 13.16
C SER A 155 5.68 18.04 12.17
N LEU A 156 4.48 18.12 11.56
CA LEU A 156 4.14 19.19 10.61
C LEU A 156 4.07 20.57 11.29
N ARG A 157 3.51 20.67 12.51
CA ARG A 157 3.47 21.93 13.26
C ARG A 157 4.83 22.43 13.72
N ALA A 158 5.83 21.55 13.74
CA ALA A 158 7.20 21.91 14.07
C ALA A 158 7.98 22.44 12.87
N ASP A 159 7.54 22.14 11.65
CA ASP A 159 8.22 22.51 10.40
C ASP A 159 7.67 23.83 9.83
N PRO A 160 8.48 24.90 9.77
CA PRO A 160 8.04 26.21 9.28
C PRO A 160 7.71 26.24 7.78
N ALA A 161 8.04 25.19 7.02
CA ALA A 161 7.65 25.08 5.62
C ALA A 161 6.14 24.89 5.42
N PHE A 162 5.42 24.39 6.46
CA PHE A 162 3.99 24.14 6.39
C PHE A 162 3.17 25.28 7.02
N ASP A 163 2.04 25.61 6.39
CA ASP A 163 1.08 26.55 6.96
C ASP A 163 0.31 25.88 8.12
N THR A 164 0.55 26.38 9.34
CA THR A 164 0.00 25.84 10.58
C THR A 164 -1.53 25.79 10.61
N GLU A 165 -2.21 26.74 9.95
CA GLU A 165 -3.68 26.81 9.92
C GLU A 165 -4.29 25.76 8.97
N THR A 166 -3.49 25.23 8.06
CA THR A 166 -3.94 24.23 7.08
C THR A 166 -3.75 22.79 7.58
N ILE A 167 -3.04 22.62 8.70
CA ILE A 167 -2.81 21.33 9.35
C ILE A 167 -4.08 20.88 10.05
N LEU A 168 -4.84 20.00 9.39
CA LEU A 168 -6.13 19.50 9.86
C LEU A 168 -6.17 17.97 9.77
N GLN A 169 -6.72 17.32 10.78
CA GLN A 169 -7.03 15.89 10.71
C GLN A 169 -8.41 15.67 10.10
N GLU A 170 -8.54 14.62 9.30
CA GLU A 170 -9.84 14.12 8.81
C GLU A 170 -10.73 15.16 8.10
N LYS A 171 -10.11 16.11 7.40
CA LYS A 171 -10.87 17.10 6.61
C LYS A 171 -11.28 16.50 5.27
N ARG A 172 -12.56 16.65 4.90
CA ARG A 172 -13.08 16.15 3.62
C ARG A 172 -12.58 16.98 2.45
N TRP A 173 -12.13 16.29 1.41
CA TRP A 173 -11.74 16.81 0.11
C TRP A 173 -12.69 16.26 -0.94
N ASN A 174 -13.19 17.11 -1.83
CA ASN A 174 -14.07 16.70 -2.93
C ASN A 174 -13.28 16.68 -4.24
N ALA A 175 -13.66 15.80 -5.15
CA ALA A 175 -13.17 15.85 -6.52
C ALA A 175 -13.60 17.17 -7.15
N THR A 176 -12.77 17.68 -8.05
CA THR A 176 -12.99 18.95 -8.76
C THR A 176 -14.32 18.95 -9.52
N ASP A 177 -14.63 17.84 -10.18
CA ASP A 177 -15.76 17.75 -11.12
C ASP A 177 -16.97 16.94 -10.57
N ASP A 178 -16.83 16.31 -9.40
CA ASP A 178 -17.90 15.54 -8.77
C ASP A 178 -17.87 15.66 -7.23
N PRO A 179 -18.75 16.48 -6.63
CA PRO A 179 -18.84 16.63 -5.19
C PRO A 179 -19.25 15.35 -4.43
N GLN A 180 -19.85 14.35 -5.10
CA GLN A 180 -20.16 13.05 -4.50
C GLN A 180 -18.92 12.18 -4.38
N MET A 181 -17.90 12.41 -5.21
CA MET A 181 -16.61 11.76 -5.12
C MET A 181 -15.72 12.52 -4.15
N TRP A 182 -15.49 11.97 -2.95
CA TRP A 182 -14.66 12.60 -1.94
C TRP A 182 -13.72 11.62 -1.24
N ARG A 183 -12.68 12.18 -0.63
CA ARG A 183 -11.78 11.50 0.31
C ARG A 183 -11.58 12.34 1.56
N LYS A 184 -11.03 11.71 2.57
CA LYS A 184 -10.76 12.31 3.87
C LYS A 184 -9.38 11.80 4.29
N PRO A 185 -8.29 12.53 4.00
CA PRO A 185 -6.97 12.16 4.46
C PRO A 185 -6.93 12.12 5.99
N ASP A 186 -6.02 11.32 6.53
CA ASP A 186 -5.85 11.20 7.98
C ASP A 186 -5.32 12.51 8.57
N VAL A 187 -4.37 13.12 7.88
CA VAL A 187 -3.89 14.49 8.12
C VAL A 187 -3.71 15.20 6.77
N GLN A 188 -4.04 16.49 6.71
CA GLN A 188 -3.69 17.36 5.57
C GLN A 188 -2.77 18.49 6.02
N ALA A 189 -2.03 19.06 5.08
CA ALA A 189 -1.33 20.34 5.24
C ALA A 189 -1.05 20.95 3.85
N SER A 190 -0.74 22.23 3.79
CA SER A 190 -0.15 22.86 2.60
C SER A 190 1.20 23.51 2.90
N SER A 191 2.01 23.61 1.85
CA SER A 191 3.27 24.38 1.82
C SER A 191 3.36 25.16 0.50
N SER A 192 4.50 25.80 0.24
CA SER A 192 4.81 26.41 -1.05
C SER A 192 4.77 25.41 -2.22
N GLU A 193 4.96 24.12 -1.95
CA GLU A 193 4.94 23.05 -2.95
C GLU A 193 3.52 22.54 -3.26
N GLY A 194 2.51 23.01 -2.52
CA GLY A 194 1.11 22.67 -2.73
C GLY A 194 0.47 21.91 -1.57
N TRP A 195 -0.57 21.14 -1.87
CA TRP A 195 -1.35 20.40 -0.88
C TRP A 195 -0.83 18.98 -0.65
N PHE A 196 -0.83 18.55 0.61
CA PHE A 196 -0.38 17.24 1.05
C PHE A 196 -1.51 16.51 1.79
N ALA A 197 -1.74 15.27 1.40
CA ALA A 197 -2.60 14.30 2.05
C ALA A 197 -1.73 13.21 2.68
N PHE A 198 -1.75 13.09 3.99
CA PHE A 198 -1.06 12.05 4.73
C PHE A 198 -2.05 10.92 5.06
N GLU A 199 -1.68 9.68 4.73
CA GLU A 199 -2.46 8.47 4.99
C GLU A 199 -1.67 7.54 5.91
N ALA A 200 -2.20 7.29 7.11
CA ALA A 200 -1.59 6.47 8.14
C ALA A 200 -1.93 4.99 7.90
N GLN A 201 -0.93 4.15 7.69
CA GLN A 201 -1.12 2.75 7.36
C GLN A 201 -0.60 1.84 8.49
N LEU A 202 -1.54 1.21 9.20
CA LEU A 202 -1.24 0.22 10.26
C LEU A 202 -1.16 -1.22 9.76
N TRP A 203 -2.01 -1.57 8.80
CA TRP A 203 -2.27 -2.96 8.40
C TRP A 203 -2.15 -3.14 6.88
N THR A 204 -2.43 -4.32 6.37
CA THR A 204 -2.56 -4.50 4.91
C THR A 204 -3.83 -3.83 4.40
N THR A 205 -3.79 -3.33 3.17
CA THR A 205 -4.96 -2.86 2.44
C THR A 205 -4.94 -3.45 1.03
N PHE A 206 -6.05 -3.32 0.31
CA PHE A 206 -6.15 -3.75 -1.08
C PHE A 206 -5.41 -2.76 -1.98
N LEU A 207 -4.69 -3.27 -2.98
CA LEU A 207 -4.02 -2.41 -3.96
C LEU A 207 -5.02 -1.44 -4.63
N ASP A 208 -6.26 -1.87 -4.87
CA ASP A 208 -7.29 -1.02 -5.45
C ASP A 208 -7.60 0.22 -4.59
N VAL A 209 -7.48 0.11 -3.26
CA VAL A 209 -7.65 1.24 -2.33
C VAL A 209 -6.48 2.21 -2.45
N VAL A 210 -5.24 1.70 -2.48
CA VAL A 210 -4.02 2.50 -2.66
C VAL A 210 -4.09 3.29 -3.96
N VAL A 211 -4.36 2.59 -5.06
CA VAL A 211 -4.50 3.16 -6.40
C VAL A 211 -5.60 4.21 -6.44
N SER A 212 -6.78 3.92 -5.89
CA SER A 212 -7.91 4.87 -5.91
C SER A 212 -7.61 6.16 -5.14
N ARG A 213 -6.90 6.07 -4.00
CA ARG A 213 -6.48 7.26 -3.23
C ARG A 213 -5.43 8.05 -3.99
N ARG A 214 -4.40 7.38 -4.52
CA ARG A 214 -3.35 8.03 -5.31
C ARG A 214 -3.91 8.78 -6.51
N MET A 215 -4.81 8.15 -7.26
CA MET A 215 -5.51 8.81 -8.37
C MET A 215 -6.30 10.02 -7.89
N PHE A 216 -7.15 9.85 -6.87
CA PHE A 216 -7.94 10.95 -6.34
C PHE A 216 -7.09 12.16 -5.92
N TYR A 217 -6.05 11.96 -5.12
CA TYR A 217 -5.21 13.06 -4.64
C TYR A 217 -4.45 13.75 -5.79
N ARG A 218 -3.97 12.98 -6.77
CA ARG A 218 -3.38 13.55 -7.99
C ARG A 218 -4.38 14.38 -8.79
N ASP A 219 -5.61 13.90 -8.94
CA ASP A 219 -6.64 14.56 -9.76
C ASP A 219 -7.11 15.89 -9.12
N VAL A 220 -7.04 16.01 -7.79
CA VAL A 220 -7.30 17.28 -7.07
C VAL A 220 -6.03 18.12 -6.85
N GLY A 221 -4.91 17.77 -7.50
CA GLY A 221 -3.67 18.57 -7.49
C GLY A 221 -2.86 18.48 -6.20
N ALA A 222 -2.89 17.35 -5.50
CA ALA A 222 -2.19 17.17 -4.23
C ALA A 222 -1.25 15.96 -4.22
N HIS A 223 -0.27 16.04 -3.33
CA HIS A 223 0.65 14.95 -3.02
C HIS A 223 0.05 14.01 -1.97
N VAL A 224 0.18 12.70 -2.17
CA VAL A 224 -0.16 11.71 -1.14
C VAL A 224 1.10 11.14 -0.52
N ILE A 225 1.18 11.17 0.80
CA ILE A 225 2.28 10.62 1.60
C ILE A 225 1.74 9.51 2.48
N TRP A 226 2.24 8.29 2.26
CA TRP A 226 1.89 7.14 3.08
C TRP A 226 2.85 7.02 4.26
N VAL A 227 2.30 7.06 5.48
CA VAL A 227 3.08 6.97 6.71
C VAL A 227 2.79 5.62 7.37
N LEU A 228 3.80 4.77 7.47
CA LEU A 228 3.69 3.47 8.13
C LEU A 228 3.93 3.61 9.63
N ALA A 229 3.22 2.83 10.44
CA ALA A 229 3.46 2.74 11.88
C ALA A 229 4.86 2.22 12.22
N THR A 230 5.30 1.25 11.42
CA THR A 230 6.57 0.55 11.55
C THR A 230 6.96 0.09 10.16
N PHE A 231 8.26 -0.02 9.93
CA PHE A 231 8.82 -0.60 8.74
C PHE A 231 9.91 -1.59 9.14
N SER A 232 9.94 -2.73 8.46
CA SER A 232 11.00 -3.73 8.61
C SER A 232 11.41 -4.15 7.22
N GLU A 233 12.68 -3.95 6.92
CA GLU A 233 13.26 -4.39 5.64
C GLU A 233 13.10 -5.91 5.49
N ASP A 234 13.32 -6.68 6.54
CA ASP A 234 13.22 -8.14 6.52
C ASP A 234 11.78 -8.67 6.46
N TYR A 235 10.79 -7.85 6.83
CA TYR A 235 9.38 -8.23 6.85
C TYR A 235 8.52 -7.25 6.04
N ARG A 236 8.59 -7.35 4.71
CA ARG A 236 7.71 -6.60 3.79
C ARG A 236 6.57 -7.47 3.30
N ARG A 237 5.34 -7.06 3.60
CA ARG A 237 4.13 -7.65 2.99
C ARG A 237 3.93 -7.05 1.61
N MET A 238 3.15 -7.72 0.75
CA MET A 238 2.87 -7.21 -0.59
C MET A 238 2.33 -5.78 -0.61
N THR A 239 1.42 -5.41 0.32
CA THR A 239 0.95 -4.02 0.44
C THR A 239 2.09 -3.04 0.77
N THR A 240 3.06 -3.45 1.59
CA THR A 240 4.22 -2.61 1.91
C THR A 240 5.07 -2.39 0.66
N ASP A 241 5.32 -3.43 -0.13
CA ASP A 241 6.05 -3.30 -1.39
C ASP A 241 5.28 -2.46 -2.42
N ASP A 242 3.94 -2.60 -2.49
CA ASP A 242 3.08 -1.77 -3.33
C ASP A 242 3.23 -0.27 -3.01
N LEU A 243 3.37 0.07 -1.72
CA LEU A 243 3.60 1.45 -1.27
C LEU A 243 5.04 1.91 -1.50
N LEU A 244 6.02 1.06 -1.20
CA LEU A 244 7.45 1.36 -1.33
C LEU A 244 7.81 1.64 -2.79
N PHE A 245 7.58 0.68 -3.69
CA PHE A 245 8.08 0.77 -5.07
C PHE A 245 7.30 1.78 -5.91
N SER A 246 6.01 2.01 -5.64
CA SER A 246 5.24 3.07 -6.33
C SER A 246 5.52 4.49 -5.81
N ASN A 247 6.35 4.62 -4.78
CA ASN A 247 6.73 5.88 -4.14
C ASN A 247 8.24 6.14 -4.25
N ASN A 248 8.82 5.87 -5.43
CA ASN A 248 10.25 6.03 -5.70
C ASN A 248 11.16 5.27 -4.72
N SER A 249 10.69 4.12 -4.21
CA SER A 249 11.37 3.35 -3.17
C SER A 249 11.60 4.12 -1.86
N ASN A 250 10.75 5.11 -1.56
CA ASN A 250 10.72 5.81 -0.28
C ASN A 250 9.59 5.29 0.61
N VAL A 251 9.89 5.11 1.89
CA VAL A 251 8.91 4.82 2.95
C VAL A 251 9.05 5.86 4.05
N PHE A 252 7.92 6.37 4.51
CA PHE A 252 7.85 7.28 5.64
C PHE A 252 7.35 6.53 6.88
N VAL A 253 8.04 6.71 8.00
CA VAL A 253 7.68 6.17 9.32
C VAL A 253 7.74 7.33 10.31
N VAL A 254 6.85 7.31 11.30
CA VAL A 254 6.85 8.29 12.38
C VAL A 254 6.70 7.61 13.74
N ASP A 255 7.50 8.04 14.70
CA ASP A 255 7.42 7.65 16.10
C ASP A 255 7.65 8.87 17.03
N GLU A 256 7.72 8.64 18.35
CA GLU A 256 7.99 9.76 19.28
C GLU A 256 9.35 10.38 19.06
N GLU A 257 10.36 9.58 18.69
CA GLU A 257 11.71 10.07 18.54
C GLU A 257 11.78 11.01 17.34
N THR A 258 11.21 10.62 16.20
CA THR A 258 11.16 11.47 15.01
C THR A 258 10.36 12.74 15.26
N ALA A 259 9.19 12.64 15.92
CA ALA A 259 8.37 13.82 16.22
C ALA A 259 9.08 14.79 17.18
N ARG A 260 9.74 14.26 18.22
CA ARG A 260 10.54 15.07 19.15
C ARG A 260 11.72 15.73 18.44
N LEU A 261 12.39 15.03 17.53
CA LEU A 261 13.49 15.58 16.74
C LEU A 261 13.02 16.75 15.86
N SER A 262 11.84 16.65 15.23
CA SER A 262 11.22 17.76 14.51
C SER A 262 10.96 18.97 15.43
N GLU A 263 10.44 18.73 16.62
CA GLU A 263 10.09 19.78 17.59
C GLU A 263 11.31 20.56 18.12
N VAL A 264 12.48 19.92 18.21
CA VAL A 264 13.72 20.54 18.72
C VAL A 264 14.63 21.09 17.63
N SER A 265 14.38 20.77 16.36
CA SER A 265 15.19 21.23 15.22
C SER A 265 14.79 22.63 14.71
N LYS A 266 14.07 23.41 15.51
CA LYS A 266 13.61 24.76 15.20
C LYS A 266 14.75 25.76 15.06
#